data_AF-A0A1Q7BC56-F1
#
_entry.id   AF-A0A1Q7BC56-F1
#
_cell.length_a   1.000
_cell.length_b   1.000
_cell.length_c   1.000
_cell.angle_alpha   90.00
_cell.angle_beta   90.00
_cell.angle_gamma   90.00
#
_symmetry.space_group_name_H-M   'P 1'
#
loop_
_entity.id
_entity.type
_entity.pdbx_description
1 polymer ?
#
loop_
_entity_poly.entity_id
_entity_poly.type
_entity_poly.pdbx_seq_one_letter_code
_entity_poly.pdbx_strand_id
1 'polypeptide(L)'
;MAAESRAEVVREVNQTIPDNDPTGLADSVTFGSEFANFAVEHVEVEFTATHPYRGDLEVTLTSPSGVMSRLATVRNRDFSADFSSWPFSSVRHWGEGAAGTWTLRVTDGVVGDEGTWTAWKLRIFGTRN
;
A
#
# COMPACT_ATOMS: atom_id res chain seq x y z
N MET A 1 28.61 11.38 -4.21
CA MET A 1 27.50 10.59 -3.64
C MET A 1 26.27 10.94 -4.46
N ALA A 2 25.63 9.95 -5.10
CA ALA A 2 24.35 10.20 -5.78
C ALA A 2 23.30 10.50 -4.70
N ALA A 3 22.45 11.50 -4.91
CA ALA A 3 21.33 11.78 -4.01
C ALA A 3 20.24 10.73 -4.23
N GLU A 4 19.61 10.29 -3.15
CA GLU A 4 18.43 9.44 -3.19
C GLU A 4 17.34 10.10 -4.05
N SER A 5 16.83 9.34 -5.02
CA SER A 5 15.71 9.74 -5.88
C SER A 5 14.40 9.22 -5.30
N ARG A 6 13.29 9.86 -5.67
CA ARG A 6 11.95 9.35 -5.34
C ARG A 6 10.96 9.43 -6.49
N ALA A 7 10.05 8.47 -6.54
CA ALA A 7 8.83 8.47 -7.33
C ALA A 7 7.64 8.52 -6.36
N GLU A 8 6.61 9.31 -6.65
CA GLU A 8 5.42 9.33 -5.78
C GLU A 8 4.13 9.59 -6.55
N VAL A 9 3.04 9.05 -6.01
CA VAL A 9 1.69 9.22 -6.55
C VAL A 9 0.66 9.13 -5.44
N VAL A 10 -0.36 9.99 -5.49
CA VAL A 10 -1.51 10.00 -4.57
C VAL A 10 -2.73 9.48 -5.32
N ARG A 11 -3.56 8.71 -4.61
CA ARG A 11 -4.79 8.15 -5.14
C ARG A 11 -5.92 8.33 -4.14
N GLU A 12 -7.00 8.91 -4.65
CA GLU A 12 -8.32 8.91 -4.02
C GLU A 12 -9.06 7.65 -4.46
N VAL A 13 -9.59 6.91 -3.50
CA VAL A 13 -10.30 5.63 -3.72
C VAL A 13 -11.77 5.79 -3.37
N ASN A 14 -12.06 6.29 -2.17
CA ASN A 14 -13.40 6.60 -1.66
C ASN A 14 -14.43 5.47 -1.89
N GLN A 15 -14.05 4.23 -1.55
CA GLN A 15 -14.89 3.05 -1.71
C GLN A 15 -14.97 2.25 -0.41
N THR A 16 -16.13 1.63 -0.19
CA THR A 16 -16.34 0.69 0.92
C THR A 16 -15.39 -0.50 0.80
N ILE A 17 -14.80 -0.88 1.93
CA ILE A 17 -14.02 -2.11 2.07
C ILE A 17 -15.02 -3.25 2.30
N PRO A 18 -15.07 -4.28 1.43
CA PRO A 18 -15.99 -5.39 1.61
C PRO A 18 -15.72 -6.16 2.92
N ASP A 19 -16.76 -6.32 3.74
CA ASP A 19 -16.72 -7.02 5.03
C ASP A 19 -16.45 -8.53 4.82
N ASN A 20 -15.43 -9.05 5.52
CA ASN A 20 -15.03 -10.46 5.56
C ASN A 20 -14.92 -11.12 4.16
N ASP A 21 -14.51 -10.36 3.15
CA ASP A 21 -14.28 -10.84 1.79
C ASP A 21 -12.76 -11.03 1.56
N PRO A 22 -12.28 -12.26 1.36
CA PRO A 22 -10.87 -12.51 1.10
C PRO A 22 -10.40 -11.92 -0.24
N THR A 23 -11.30 -11.49 -1.12
CA THR A 23 -11.02 -10.76 -2.36
C THR A 23 -10.63 -9.30 -2.07
N GLY A 24 -11.30 -8.67 -1.11
CA GLY A 24 -11.10 -7.28 -0.72
C GLY A 24 -11.24 -6.28 -1.87
N LEU A 25 -10.70 -5.09 -1.65
CA LEU A 25 -10.63 -4.00 -2.62
C LEU A 25 -9.17 -3.76 -3.03
N ALA A 26 -8.95 -3.50 -4.32
CA ALA A 26 -7.62 -3.20 -4.85
C ALA A 26 -7.64 -1.93 -5.69
N ASP A 27 -6.58 -1.14 -5.58
CA ASP A 27 -6.30 0.01 -6.43
C ASP A 27 -4.85 -0.05 -6.93
N SER A 28 -4.59 0.46 -8.13
CA SER A 28 -3.29 0.30 -8.79
C SER A 28 -2.79 1.58 -9.44
N VAL A 29 -1.50 1.85 -9.30
CA VAL A 29 -0.78 2.95 -9.96
C VAL A 29 0.29 2.41 -10.88
N THR A 30 0.52 3.08 -12.00
CA THR A 30 1.57 2.68 -12.96
C THR A 30 2.61 3.77 -13.07
N PHE A 31 3.86 3.42 -12.77
CA PHE A 31 5.02 4.26 -13.08
C PHE A 31 5.51 3.95 -14.48
N GLY A 32 5.70 4.98 -15.31
CA GLY A 32 6.07 4.83 -16.71
C GLY A 32 7.51 4.39 -16.92
N SER A 33 7.90 4.29 -18.19
CA SER A 33 9.25 3.85 -18.60
C SER A 33 10.35 4.81 -18.17
N GLU A 34 10.03 6.06 -17.79
CA GLU A 34 10.95 7.01 -17.17
C GLU A 34 11.49 6.53 -15.81
N PHE A 35 10.93 5.47 -15.24
CA PHE A 35 11.40 4.80 -14.03
C PHE A 35 12.10 3.45 -14.30
N ALA A 36 12.37 3.11 -15.56
CA ALA A 36 12.96 1.80 -15.92
C ALA A 36 14.37 1.59 -15.35
N ASN A 37 15.14 2.66 -15.15
CA ASN A 37 16.48 2.64 -14.56
C ASN A 37 16.48 3.01 -13.06
N PHE A 38 15.31 3.07 -12.43
CA PHE A 38 15.18 3.35 -11.01
C PHE A 38 15.17 2.02 -10.25
N ALA A 39 16.25 1.75 -9.49
CA ALA A 39 16.34 0.62 -8.58
C ALA A 39 15.75 0.99 -7.20
N VAL A 40 14.79 0.20 -6.73
CA VAL A 40 14.10 0.42 -5.46
C VAL A 40 15.02 0.07 -4.29
N GLU A 41 14.99 0.90 -3.24
CA GLU A 41 15.67 0.64 -1.95
C GLU A 41 14.62 0.45 -0.85
N HIS A 42 13.64 1.34 -0.78
CA HIS A 42 12.47 1.16 0.09
C HIS A 42 11.23 1.84 -0.48
N VAL A 43 10.08 1.46 0.06
CA VAL A 43 8.79 2.06 -0.27
C VAL A 43 8.10 2.54 0.99
N GLU A 44 7.29 3.58 0.84
CA GLU A 44 6.35 4.03 1.85
C GLU A 44 4.94 4.07 1.25
N VAL A 45 3.96 3.60 2.04
CA VAL A 45 2.54 3.74 1.74
C VAL A 45 1.90 4.53 2.86
N GLU A 46 1.48 5.75 2.55
CA GLU A 46 0.63 6.53 3.44
C GLU A 46 -0.82 6.09 3.20
N PHE A 47 -1.44 5.44 4.18
CA PHE A 47 -2.75 4.81 4.05
C PHE A 47 -3.80 5.55 4.88
N THR A 48 -4.95 5.84 4.27
CA THR A 48 -6.07 6.50 4.92
C THR A 48 -7.36 5.72 4.70
N ALA A 49 -7.96 5.25 5.79
CA ALA A 49 -9.23 4.54 5.78
C ALA A 49 -9.97 4.74 7.11
N THR A 50 -11.29 4.81 7.03
CA THR A 50 -12.16 4.71 8.21
C THR A 50 -12.53 3.26 8.45
N HIS A 51 -12.48 2.79 9.69
CA HIS A 51 -12.96 1.47 10.10
C HIS A 51 -13.18 1.45 11.62
N PRO A 52 -14.29 0.88 12.15
CA PRO A 52 -14.51 0.78 13.59
C PRO A 52 -13.37 0.06 14.33
N TYR A 53 -12.81 -0.97 13.72
CA TYR A 53 -11.70 -1.76 14.25
C TYR A 53 -10.61 -1.95 13.18
N ARG A 54 -9.62 -1.06 13.13
CA ARG A 54 -8.53 -1.13 12.13
C ARG A 54 -7.70 -2.41 12.22
N GLY A 55 -7.82 -3.15 13.34
CA GLY A 55 -7.22 -4.47 13.53
C GLY A 55 -7.73 -5.51 12.54
N ASP A 56 -8.90 -5.30 11.95
CA ASP A 56 -9.51 -6.27 11.03
C ASP A 56 -8.99 -6.13 9.61
N LEU A 57 -8.35 -5.00 9.31
CA LEU A 57 -7.81 -4.69 7.99
C LEU A 57 -6.44 -5.33 7.78
N GLU A 58 -6.29 -5.99 6.64
CA GLU A 58 -5.00 -6.37 6.05
C GLU A 58 -4.71 -5.50 4.83
N VAL A 59 -3.50 -4.95 4.77
CA VAL A 59 -3.04 -4.05 3.70
C VAL A 59 -1.81 -4.66 3.05
N THR A 60 -1.88 -4.93 1.76
CA THR A 60 -0.80 -5.56 0.99
C THR A 60 -0.45 -4.75 -0.23
N LEU A 61 0.84 -4.44 -0.40
CA LEU A 61 1.39 -3.83 -1.61
C LEU A 61 2.04 -4.91 -2.48
N THR A 62 1.69 -4.96 -3.76
CA THR A 62 2.31 -5.84 -4.74
C THR A 62 3.07 -5.01 -5.77
N SER A 63 4.33 -5.35 -6.01
CA SER A 63 5.18 -4.68 -7.00
C SER A 63 4.94 -5.19 -8.42
N PRO A 64 5.47 -4.51 -9.46
CA PRO A 64 5.37 -4.95 -10.84
C PRO A 64 5.95 -6.35 -11.10
N SER A 65 6.92 -6.80 -10.28
CA SER A 65 7.50 -8.14 -10.40
C SER A 65 6.67 -9.23 -9.70
N GLY A 66 5.62 -8.84 -8.98
CA GLY A 66 4.76 -9.75 -8.21
C GLY A 66 5.22 -9.96 -6.76
N VAL A 67 6.26 -9.28 -6.29
CA VAL A 67 6.65 -9.33 -4.87
C VAL A 67 5.59 -8.63 -4.03
N MET A 68 5.15 -9.29 -2.96
CA MET A 68 4.10 -8.79 -2.08
C MET A 68 4.68 -8.34 -0.74
N SER A 69 4.34 -7.17 -0.23
CA SER A 69 4.63 -6.70 1.11
C SER A 69 3.34 -6.57 1.92
N ARG A 70 3.19 -7.37 2.97
CA ARG A 70 2.06 -7.26 3.93
C ARG A 70 2.40 -6.14 4.92
N LEU A 71 1.81 -4.97 4.70
CA LEU A 71 2.05 -3.75 5.46
C LEU A 71 1.28 -3.72 6.78
N ALA A 72 0.07 -4.27 6.76
CA ALA A 72 -0.71 -4.60 7.94
C ALA A 72 -1.28 -6.01 7.79
N THR A 73 -1.38 -6.71 8.91
CA THR A 73 -2.09 -8.00 9.01
C THR A 73 -3.27 -7.84 9.94
N VAL A 74 -4.21 -8.78 9.88
CA VAL A 74 -5.25 -8.91 10.89
C VAL A 74 -4.63 -9.02 12.28
N ARG A 75 -5.11 -8.22 13.22
CA ARG A 75 -4.62 -8.07 14.60
C ARG A 75 -5.83 -8.05 15.54
N ASN A 76 -6.23 -9.24 15.99
CA ASN A 76 -7.39 -9.49 16.87
C ASN A 76 -7.38 -8.80 18.26
N ARG A 77 -6.35 -8.00 18.56
CA ARG A 77 -6.24 -7.22 19.81
C ARG A 77 -6.05 -5.72 19.55
N ASP A 78 -6.19 -5.27 18.30
CA ASP A 78 -6.20 -3.84 17.94
C ASP A 78 -7.65 -3.37 17.71
N PHE A 79 -8.31 -2.95 18.79
CA PHE A 79 -9.70 -2.48 18.77
C PHE A 79 -9.83 -0.98 18.49
N SER A 80 -8.78 -0.34 17.98
CA SER A 80 -8.84 1.09 17.67
C SER A 80 -9.46 1.33 16.31
N ALA A 81 -10.11 2.48 16.14
CA ALA A 81 -10.60 2.91 14.85
C ALA A 81 -9.48 3.44 13.95
N ASP A 82 -9.75 3.41 12.64
CA ASP A 82 -9.14 4.17 11.56
C ASP A 82 -7.63 4.06 11.33
N PHE A 83 -7.24 4.35 10.10
CA PHE A 83 -5.90 4.77 9.73
C PHE A 83 -5.97 6.20 9.18
N SER A 84 -5.24 7.13 9.80
CA SER A 84 -5.23 8.54 9.39
C SER A 84 -3.85 8.91 8.84
N SER A 85 -3.68 8.91 7.51
CA SER A 85 -2.39 9.13 6.85
C SER A 85 -1.26 8.28 7.47
N TRP A 86 -1.56 7.01 7.73
CA TRP A 86 -0.64 6.13 8.45
C TRP A 86 0.53 5.72 7.54
N PRO A 87 1.79 5.98 7.91
CA PRO A 87 2.94 5.67 7.07
C PRO A 87 3.41 4.24 7.30
N PHE A 88 3.03 3.32 6.42
CA PHE A 88 3.69 2.02 6.31
C PHE A 88 4.98 2.15 5.51
N SER A 89 5.97 1.30 5.80
CA SER A 89 7.20 1.19 5.02
C SER A 89 7.60 -0.26 4.77
N SER A 90 8.36 -0.49 3.70
CA SER A 90 8.90 -1.81 3.38
C SER A 90 10.21 -1.73 2.60
N VAL A 91 11.15 -2.60 2.96
CA VAL A 91 12.39 -2.87 2.22
C VAL A 91 12.30 -4.15 1.38
N ARG A 92 11.14 -4.80 1.33
CA ARG A 92 10.96 -6.09 0.66
C ARG A 92 11.17 -6.02 -0.86
N HIS A 93 11.08 -4.81 -1.41
CA HIS A 93 11.19 -4.53 -2.83
C HIS A 93 12.59 -4.11 -3.27
N TRP A 94 13.59 -4.25 -2.40
CA TRP A 94 14.95 -3.83 -2.67
C TRP A 94 15.50 -4.47 -3.97
N GLY A 95 16.06 -3.64 -4.84
CA GLY A 95 16.69 -4.04 -6.09
C GLY A 95 15.71 -4.30 -7.25
N GLU A 96 14.39 -4.23 -7.01
CA GLU A 96 13.41 -4.28 -8.09
C GLU A 96 13.47 -3.01 -8.95
N GLY A 97 12.99 -3.09 -10.19
CA GLY A 97 12.73 -1.91 -11.02
C GLY A 97 11.44 -1.22 -10.56
N ALA A 98 11.44 0.12 -10.47
CA ALA A 98 10.27 0.87 -10.04
C ALA A 98 9.17 0.99 -11.11
N ALA A 99 9.52 0.89 -12.40
CA ALA A 99 8.58 0.98 -13.51
C ALA A 99 7.60 -0.19 -13.56
N GLY A 100 6.35 0.12 -13.92
CA GLY A 100 5.25 -0.85 -14.01
C GLY A 100 4.15 -0.59 -12.98
N THR A 101 3.24 -1.55 -12.88
CA THR A 101 2.04 -1.43 -12.04
C THR A 101 2.30 -1.91 -10.62
N TRP A 102 2.03 -1.03 -9.66
CA TRP A 102 1.99 -1.31 -8.24
C TRP A 102 0.54 -1.37 -7.80
N THR A 103 0.17 -2.41 -7.06
CA THR A 103 -1.21 -2.63 -6.59
C THR A 103 -1.24 -2.63 -5.08
N LEU A 104 -2.05 -1.75 -4.47
CA LEU A 104 -2.39 -1.84 -3.06
C LEU A 104 -3.73 -2.57 -2.94
N ARG A 105 -3.80 -3.53 -2.02
CA ARG A 105 -5.00 -4.30 -1.72
C ARG A 105 -5.33 -4.20 -0.24
N VAL A 106 -6.60 -4.01 0.06
CA VAL A 106 -7.16 -3.95 1.40
C VAL A 106 -8.23 -5.03 1.54
N THR A 107 -8.14 -5.86 2.56
CA THR A 107 -9.16 -6.85 2.91
C THR A 107 -9.60 -6.64 4.34
N ASP A 108 -10.89 -6.81 4.61
CA ASP A 108 -11.38 -7.03 5.95
C ASP A 108 -11.40 -8.53 6.26
N GLY A 109 -10.79 -8.95 7.36
CA GLY A 109 -10.70 -10.34 7.79
C GLY A 109 -11.66 -10.75 8.90
N VAL A 110 -12.51 -9.86 9.40
CA VAL A 110 -13.40 -10.12 10.53
C VAL A 110 -14.80 -9.61 10.23
N VAL A 111 -15.79 -10.46 10.45
CA VAL A 111 -17.20 -10.14 10.14
C VAL A 111 -17.79 -9.08 11.07
N GLY A 112 -18.58 -8.17 10.50
CA GLY A 112 -19.59 -7.39 11.21
C GLY A 112 -19.40 -5.87 11.18
N ASP A 113 -18.24 -5.40 10.73
CA ASP A 113 -17.91 -3.99 10.64
C ASP A 113 -17.52 -3.64 9.20
N GLU A 114 -17.89 -2.43 8.77
CA GLU A 114 -17.53 -1.92 7.46
C GLU A 114 -16.76 -0.62 7.60
N GLY A 115 -15.85 -0.40 6.65
CA GLY A 115 -15.10 0.83 6.55
C GLY A 115 -14.99 1.33 5.13
N THR A 116 -14.33 2.47 4.97
CA THR A 116 -14.12 3.12 3.68
C THR A 116 -12.64 3.33 3.49
N TRP A 117 -12.09 2.80 2.39
CA TRP A 117 -10.77 3.17 1.94
C TRP A 117 -10.87 4.53 1.23
N THR A 118 -10.33 5.56 1.89
CA THR A 118 -10.41 6.94 1.42
C THR A 118 -9.33 7.21 0.38
N ALA A 119 -8.06 7.04 0.76
CA ALA A 119 -6.93 7.41 -0.06
C ALA A 119 -5.67 6.62 0.28
N TRP A 120 -4.70 6.68 -0.61
CA TRP A 120 -3.34 6.24 -0.32
C TRP A 120 -2.32 7.01 -1.15
N LYS A 121 -1.09 7.09 -0.63
CA LYS A 121 0.07 7.63 -1.36
C LYS A 121 1.19 6.61 -1.36
N LEU A 122 1.67 6.26 -2.55
CA LEU A 122 2.88 5.45 -2.72
C LEU A 122 4.07 6.36 -2.94
N ARG A 123 5.14 6.15 -2.18
CA ARG A 123 6.46 6.70 -2.41
C ARG A 123 7.45 5.56 -2.60
N ILE A 124 8.26 5.64 -3.65
CA ILE A 124 9.33 4.69 -3.95
C ILE A 124 10.63 5.47 -3.87
N PHE A 125 11.56 4.98 -3.07
CA PHE A 125 12.87 5.58 -2.85
C PHE A 125 13.95 4.66 -3.40
N GLY A 126 15.03 5.27 -3.87
CA GLY A 126 16.22 4.55 -4.33
C GLY A 126 17.05 5.35 -5.31
N THR A 127 17.71 4.64 -6.23
CA THR A 127 18.75 5.23 -7.07
C THR A 127 18.45 5.07 -8.56
N ARG A 128 18.67 6.14 -9.34
CA ARG A 128 18.65 6.11 -10.81
C ARG A 128 20.03 5.75 -11.33
N ASN A 129 20.10 4.71 -12.14
CA ASN A 129 21.32 4.19 -12.76
C ASN A 129 21.50 4.66 -14.21
#